data_AF-A0A0F9D929-F1
#
_entry.id   AF-A0A0F9D929-F1
#
_cell.length_a   1.000
_cell.length_b   1.000
_cell.length_c   1.000
_cell.angle_alpha   90.00
_cell.angle_beta   90.00
_cell.angle_gamma   90.00
#
_symmetry.space_group_name_H-M   'P 1'
#
loop_
_entity.id
_entity.type
_entity.pdbx_description
1 polymer ?
#
loop_
_entity_poly.entity_id
_entity_poly.type
_entity_poly.pdbx_seq_one_letter_code
_entity_poly.pdbx_strand_id
1 'polypeptide(L)'
;MRTYDQLTDEEKRQALDQELDALLGYVIEGAIRFDDEKNGDDLQAAIAEAGEEANRMQTPWFAGEYIMKATYRWSSTLDGPADMAETVGDHLRGMAQCSVEDALYPGPDETIIRL
;
A
#
# COMPACT_ATOMS: atom_id res chain seq x y z
N MET A 1 12.76 14.53 -17.69
CA MET A 1 12.27 13.41 -16.86
C MET A 1 13.43 12.75 -16.12
N ARG A 2 13.23 12.42 -14.84
CA ARG A 2 14.16 11.77 -13.91
C ARG A 2 13.63 10.38 -13.53
N THR A 3 14.52 9.43 -13.25
CA THR A 3 14.18 8.12 -12.66
C THR A 3 14.20 8.19 -11.14
N TYR A 4 13.63 7.20 -10.45
CA TYR A 4 13.61 7.13 -8.98
C TYR A 4 15.02 7.24 -8.37
N ASP A 5 16.03 6.59 -8.96
CA ASP A 5 17.42 6.65 -8.50
C ASP A 5 18.04 8.05 -8.55
N GLN A 6 17.50 8.95 -9.38
CA GLN A 6 17.97 10.31 -9.54
C GLN A 6 17.28 11.30 -8.59
N LEU A 7 16.38 10.82 -7.74
CA LEU A 7 15.73 11.60 -6.69
C LEU A 7 16.59 11.66 -5.42
N THR A 8 16.45 12.76 -4.68
CA THR A 8 16.96 12.87 -3.31
C THR A 8 16.19 11.96 -2.35
N ASP A 9 16.77 11.63 -1.19
CA ASP A 9 16.08 10.81 -0.19
C ASP A 9 14.75 11.42 0.29
N GLU A 10 14.66 12.75 0.30
CA GLU A 10 13.42 13.47 0.61
C GLU A 10 12.36 13.27 -0.48
N GLU A 11 12.74 13.45 -1.74
CA GLU A 11 11.86 13.25 -2.89
C GLU A 11 11.42 11.79 -3.01
N LYS A 12 12.30 10.82 -2.73
CA LYS A 12 11.97 9.39 -2.68
C LYS A 12 10.91 9.10 -1.64
N ARG A 13 11.10 9.61 -0.41
CA ARG A 13 10.13 9.43 0.67
C ARG A 13 8.79 10.08 0.34
N GLN A 14 8.82 11.30 -0.18
CA GLN A 14 7.60 12.00 -0.58
C GLN A 14 6.85 11.27 -1.70
N ALA A 15 7.57 10.73 -2.69
CA ALA A 15 6.96 9.94 -3.76
C ALA A 15 6.33 8.65 -3.21
N LEU A 16 7.02 7.95 -2.31
CA LEU A 16 6.51 6.74 -1.67
C LEU A 16 5.28 7.04 -0.82
N ASP A 17 5.30 8.09 -0.01
CA ASP A 17 4.17 8.48 0.85
C ASP A 17 2.94 8.84 -0.01
N GLN A 18 3.14 9.59 -1.10
CA GLN A 18 2.05 9.94 -2.03
C GLN A 18 1.44 8.72 -2.71
N GLU A 19 2.26 7.78 -3.16
CA GLU A 19 1.80 6.57 -3.82
C GLU A 19 1.10 5.63 -2.83
N LEU A 20 1.64 5.50 -1.62
CA LEU A 20 1.02 4.74 -0.54
C LEU A 20 -0.34 5.30 -0.16
N ASP A 21 -0.46 6.62 0.01
CA ASP A 21 -1.74 7.28 0.30
C ASP A 21 -2.76 7.06 -0.83
N ALA A 22 -2.31 7.12 -2.09
CA ALA A 22 -3.17 6.84 -3.24
C ALA A 22 -3.65 5.39 -3.27
N LEU A 23 -2.74 4.42 -3.08
CA LEU A 23 -3.07 3.00 -2.99
C LEU A 23 -4.05 2.71 -1.86
N LEU A 24 -3.80 3.29 -0.68
CA LEU A 24 -4.69 3.14 0.47
C LEU A 24 -6.09 3.72 0.17
N GLY A 25 -6.16 4.87 -0.51
CA GLY A 25 -7.41 5.45 -1.01
C GLY A 25 -8.17 4.48 -1.91
N TYR A 26 -7.51 3.89 -2.91
CA TYR A 26 -8.14 2.91 -3.80
C TYR A 26 -8.60 1.63 -3.08
N VAL A 27 -7.87 1.19 -2.06
CA VAL A 27 -8.29 0.04 -1.23
C VAL A 27 -9.54 0.38 -0.42
N ILE A 28 -9.58 1.57 0.22
CA ILE A 28 -10.74 2.02 1.02
C ILE A 28 -11.98 2.19 0.14
N GLU A 29 -11.82 2.74 -1.05
CA GLU A 29 -12.90 2.90 -2.03
C GLU A 29 -13.34 1.57 -2.68
N GLY A 30 -12.58 0.49 -2.45
CA GLY A 30 -12.82 -0.81 -3.05
C GLY A 30 -12.51 -0.88 -4.55
N ALA A 31 -11.77 0.10 -5.08
CA ALA A 31 -11.26 0.13 -6.45
C ALA A 31 -10.16 -0.92 -6.67
N ILE A 32 -9.37 -1.20 -5.64
CA ILE A 32 -8.43 -2.33 -5.59
C ILE A 32 -8.96 -3.38 -4.61
N ARG A 33 -8.92 -4.65 -5.03
CA ARG A 33 -9.23 -5.80 -4.18
C ARG A 33 -8.20 -6.89 -4.40
N PHE A 34 -7.81 -7.54 -3.31
CA PHE A 34 -6.90 -8.67 -3.30
C PHE A 34 -7.69 -9.98 -3.32
N ASP A 35 -7.13 -10.98 -3.99
CA ASP A 35 -7.75 -12.30 -4.14
C ASP A 35 -6.99 -13.28 -3.25
N ASP A 36 -7.46 -13.41 -2.00
CA ASP A 36 -6.87 -14.25 -0.94
C ASP A 36 -6.57 -15.67 -1.43
N GLU A 37 -7.47 -16.27 -2.22
CA GLU A 37 -7.28 -17.63 -2.76
C GLU A 37 -6.10 -17.71 -3.73
N LYS A 38 -5.93 -16.68 -4.58
CA LYS A 38 -4.81 -16.64 -5.53
C LYS A 38 -3.50 -16.21 -4.90
N ASN A 39 -3.57 -15.33 -3.92
CA ASN A 39 -2.40 -14.84 -3.20
C ASN A 39 -1.89 -15.88 -2.18
N GLY A 40 -2.76 -16.79 -1.74
CA GLY A 40 -2.43 -17.74 -0.68
C GLY A 40 -2.25 -17.04 0.66
N ASP A 41 -3.07 -16.02 0.92
CA ASP A 41 -3.05 -15.21 2.14
C ASP A 41 -4.48 -14.85 2.59
N ASP A 42 -4.60 -14.06 3.65
CA ASP A 42 -5.86 -13.50 4.17
C ASP A 42 -5.85 -11.96 4.13
N LEU A 43 -5.11 -11.38 3.18
CA LEU A 43 -4.89 -9.93 3.07
C LEU A 43 -6.20 -9.16 2.89
N GLN A 44 -7.08 -9.59 1.98
CA GLN A 44 -8.35 -8.95 1.72
C GLN A 44 -9.31 -9.09 2.91
N ALA A 45 -9.28 -10.24 3.61
CA ALA A 45 -10.03 -10.45 4.83
C ALA A 45 -9.56 -9.49 5.94
N ALA A 46 -8.26 -9.33 6.15
CA ALA A 46 -7.69 -8.41 7.13
C ALA A 46 -8.08 -6.95 6.84
N ILE A 47 -8.06 -6.53 5.57
CA ILE A 47 -8.52 -5.20 5.14
C ILE A 47 -10.01 -4.99 5.49
N ALA A 48 -10.85 -5.98 5.19
CA ALA A 48 -12.28 -5.89 5.45
C ALA A 48 -12.58 -5.80 6.96
N GLU A 49 -11.93 -6.64 7.76
CA GLU A 49 -12.07 -6.63 9.22
C GLU A 49 -11.63 -5.28 9.82
N ALA A 50 -10.51 -4.72 9.36
CA ALA A 50 -10.03 -3.43 9.80
C ALA A 50 -11.00 -2.29 9.45
N GLY A 51 -11.60 -2.32 8.26
CA GLY A 51 -12.64 -1.38 7.85
C GLY A 51 -13.92 -1.50 8.71
N GLU A 52 -14.33 -2.72 9.03
CA GLU A 52 -15.46 -2.96 9.94
C GLU A 52 -15.18 -2.49 11.37
N GLU A 53 -13.95 -2.68 11.86
CA GLU A 53 -13.53 -2.22 13.18
C GLU A 53 -13.55 -0.69 13.27
N ALA A 54 -13.07 0.02 12.25
CA ALA A 54 -13.17 1.48 12.19
C ALA A 54 -14.64 1.95 12.23
N ASN A 55 -15.55 1.24 11.56
CA ASN A 55 -16.99 1.52 11.64
C ASN A 55 -17.57 1.24 13.04
N ARG A 56 -17.17 0.13 13.67
CA ARG A 56 -17.60 -0.27 15.02
C ARG A 56 -17.15 0.73 16.09
N MET A 57 -15.95 1.26 15.93
CA MET A 57 -15.38 2.32 16.76
C MET A 57 -15.97 3.71 16.46
N GLN A 58 -16.89 3.81 15.49
CA GLN A 58 -17.49 5.06 15.02
C GLN A 58 -16.45 6.07 14.51
N THR A 59 -15.35 5.55 13.96
CA THR A 59 -14.22 6.31 13.42
C THR A 59 -13.92 5.93 11.95
N PRO A 60 -14.92 5.90 11.04
CA PRO A 60 -14.71 5.47 9.65
C PRO A 60 -13.67 6.30 8.90
N TRP A 61 -13.47 7.57 9.25
CA TRP A 61 -12.43 8.44 8.67
C TRP A 61 -11.01 8.01 9.04
N PHE A 62 -10.84 7.11 10.03
CA PHE A 62 -9.57 6.49 10.37
C PHE A 62 -9.38 5.10 9.76
N ALA A 63 -10.26 4.63 8.87
CA ALA A 63 -10.18 3.29 8.28
C ALA A 63 -8.78 2.96 7.71
N GLY A 64 -8.13 3.93 7.07
CA GLY A 64 -6.76 3.78 6.58
C GLY A 64 -5.75 3.40 7.67
N GLU A 65 -5.82 4.04 8.85
CA GLU A 65 -4.95 3.72 9.99
C GLU A 65 -5.18 2.31 10.53
N TYR A 66 -6.43 1.87 10.57
CA TYR A 66 -6.78 0.51 10.97
C TYR A 66 -6.24 -0.50 9.97
N ILE A 67 -6.45 -0.24 8.68
CA ILE A 67 -5.95 -1.09 7.58
C ILE A 67 -4.43 -1.18 7.65
N MET A 68 -3.69 -0.07 7.75
CA MET A 68 -2.23 -0.06 7.80
C MET A 68 -1.65 -0.89 8.96
N LYS A 69 -2.39 -1.06 10.06
CA LYS A 69 -1.99 -1.83 11.24
C LYS A 69 -2.52 -3.27 11.25
N ALA A 70 -3.47 -3.58 10.37
CA ALA A 70 -4.04 -4.91 10.27
C ALA A 70 -2.94 -5.91 9.91
N THR A 71 -2.94 -7.06 10.58
CA THR A 71 -1.98 -8.13 10.32
C THR A 71 -2.68 -9.24 9.56
N TYR A 72 -1.97 -9.83 8.61
CA TYR A 72 -2.46 -10.92 7.78
C TYR A 72 -1.36 -12.01 7.73
N ARG A 73 -1.77 -13.26 7.53
CA ARG A 73 -0.90 -14.44 7.41
C ARG A 73 -0.61 -14.70 5.94
N TRP A 74 0.65 -14.55 5.57
CA TRP A 74 1.15 -14.98 4.27
C TRP A 74 1.56 -16.45 4.30
N SER A 75 0.89 -17.31 3.52
CA SER A 75 1.29 -18.71 3.36
C SER A 75 2.18 -18.85 2.11
N SER A 76 3.47 -18.52 2.24
CA SER A 76 4.46 -18.91 1.23
C SER A 76 4.60 -20.44 1.25
N THR A 77 4.14 -21.12 0.19
CA THR A 77 4.43 -22.55 -0.03
C THR A 77 5.88 -22.82 -0.48
N LEU A 78 6.80 -21.85 -0.35
CA LEU A 78 8.20 -21.98 -0.77
C LEU A 78 9.13 -21.46 0.35
N ASP A 79 9.63 -22.39 1.16
CA ASP A 79 10.81 -22.27 2.04
C ASP A 79 10.86 -21.16 3.13
N GLY A 80 9.74 -20.48 3.41
CA GLY A 80 9.63 -19.52 4.51
C GLY A 80 9.13 -20.13 5.83
N PRO A 81 9.47 -19.56 7.00
CA PRO A 81 8.87 -19.99 8.27
C PRO A 81 7.36 -19.80 8.24
N ALA A 82 6.62 -20.85 8.58
CA ALA A 82 5.18 -21.01 8.34
C ALA A 82 4.22 -20.05 9.10
N ASP A 83 4.73 -19.03 9.79
CA ASP A 83 3.95 -18.14 10.66
C ASP A 83 4.52 -16.70 10.70
N MET A 84 4.91 -16.14 9.55
CA MET A 84 5.21 -14.70 9.47
C MET A 84 3.89 -13.92 9.33
N ALA A 85 3.50 -13.21 10.38
CA ALA A 85 2.44 -12.20 10.30
C ALA A 85 3.04 -10.93 9.71
N GLU A 86 2.49 -10.46 8.60
CA GLU A 86 2.85 -9.19 7.98
C GLU A 86 1.75 -8.17 8.25
N THR A 87 2.09 -6.88 8.21
CA THR A 87 1.07 -5.84 8.22
C THR A 87 0.62 -5.55 6.80
N VAL A 88 -0.67 -5.25 6.63
CA VAL A 88 -1.19 -4.76 5.35
C VAL A 88 -0.45 -3.50 4.91
N GLY A 89 -0.06 -2.65 5.87
CA GLY A 89 0.72 -1.45 5.57
C GLY A 89 2.09 -1.75 4.95
N ASP A 90 2.78 -2.80 5.39
CA ASP A 90 4.07 -3.19 4.80
C ASP A 90 3.88 -3.78 3.41
N HIS A 91 2.80 -4.54 3.18
CA HIS A 91 2.45 -5.04 1.85
C HIS A 91 2.17 -3.89 0.87
N LEU A 92 1.32 -2.94 1.27
CA LEU A 92 0.98 -1.77 0.45
C LEU A 92 2.21 -0.88 0.20
N ARG A 93 3.12 -0.74 1.17
CA ARG A 93 4.41 -0.07 0.96
C ARG A 93 5.28 -0.78 -0.07
N GLY A 94 5.31 -2.11 -0.07
CA GLY A 94 6.02 -2.89 -1.08
C GLY A 94 5.47 -2.61 -2.48
N MET A 95 4.15 -2.58 -2.64
CA MET A 95 3.50 -2.21 -3.90
C MET A 95 3.81 -0.77 -4.31
N ALA A 96 3.70 0.18 -3.38
CA ALA A 96 4.02 1.58 -3.61
C ALA A 96 5.47 1.73 -4.07
N GLN A 97 6.40 1.00 -3.45
CA GLN A 97 7.82 1.00 -3.80
C GLN A 97 8.02 0.56 -5.26
N CYS A 98 7.40 -0.53 -5.70
CA CYS A 98 7.46 -0.96 -7.09
C CYS A 98 6.92 0.10 -8.06
N SER A 99 5.78 0.72 -7.73
CA SER A 99 5.19 1.78 -8.55
C SER A 99 6.10 3.00 -8.69
N VAL A 100 6.71 3.47 -7.59
CA VAL A 100 7.58 4.65 -7.61
C VAL A 100 8.92 4.39 -8.30
N GLU A 101 9.45 3.17 -8.20
CA GLU A 101 10.68 2.78 -8.90
C GLU A 101 10.50 2.77 -10.42
N ASP A 102 9.33 2.35 -10.91
CA ASP A 102 8.99 2.33 -12.33
C ASP A 102 8.52 3.69 -12.89
N ALA A 103 8.28 4.68 -12.02
CA ALA A 103 7.76 5.98 -12.40
C ALA A 103 8.82 6.93 -13.00
N LEU A 104 8.35 7.87 -13.84
CA LEU A 104 9.14 9.00 -14.32
C LEU A 104 8.74 10.29 -13.61
N TYR A 105 9.74 11.00 -13.09
CA TYR A 105 9.58 12.22 -12.32
C TYR A 105 9.95 13.45 -13.15
N PRO A 106 9.34 14.62 -12.91
CA PRO A 106 9.71 15.83 -13.61
C PRO A 106 11.12 16.27 -13.21
N GLY A 107 11.88 16.77 -14.18
CA GLY A 107 13.10 17.52 -13.92
C GLY A 107 12.83 18.85 -13.21
N PRO A 108 13.88 19.54 -12.69
CA PRO A 108 13.73 20.79 -11.94
C PRO A 108 12.98 21.90 -12.69
N ASP A 109 13.07 21.91 -14.02
CA ASP A 109 12.43 22.89 -14.90
C ASP A 109 11.19 22.33 -15.65
N GLU A 110 10.75 21.12 -15.29
CA GLU A 110 9.59 20.47 -15.92
C GLU A 110 8.36 20.59 -15.01
N THR A 111 7.23 21.02 -15.55
CA THR A 111 5.94 21.03 -14.84
C THR A 111 5.05 19.91 -15.38
N ILE A 112 4.51 19.08 -14.49
CA ILE A 112 3.49 18.10 -14.86
C ILE A 112 2.12 18.76 -14.77
N ILE A 113 1.39 18.77 -15.87
CA ILE A 113 -0.03 19.12 -15.90
C ILE A 113 -0.81 17.81 -15.74
N ARG A 114 -1.42 17.60 -14.57
CA ARG A 114 -2.41 16.53 -14.37
C ARG A 114 -3.77 17.09 -14.80
N LEU A 115 -4.33 16.50 -15.86
CA LEU A 115 -5.64 16.86 -16.44
C LEU A 115 -6.78 16.20 -15.66
#